data_AF-A0AAJ5JI32-F1
#
_entry.id   AF-A0AAJ5JI32-F1
#
_cell.length_a   1.000
_cell.length_b   1.000
_cell.length_c   1.000
_cell.angle_alpha   90.00
_cell.angle_beta   90.00
_cell.angle_gamma   90.00
#
_symmetry.space_group_name_H-M   'P 1'
#
loop_
_entity.id
_entity.type
_entity.pdbx_description
1 polymer ?
#
loop_
_entity_poly.entity_id
_entity_poly.type
_entity_poly.pdbx_seq_one_letter_code
_entity_poly.pdbx_strand_id
1 'polypeptide(L)'
;MKQKHFVLVDQAELEALRQDKVRIDALESGCWDVRFIDCPTPGGDDGSINIEIIGHYMGKPWERVLGENYNENLRAAIDQACTAEAYPPERPEYDRYGKPERSATCQ
;
A
#
# COMPACT_ATOMS: atom_id res chain seq x y z
N MET A 1 21.76 30.17 20.05
CA MET A 1 20.29 30.06 19.90
C MET A 1 19.99 29.42 18.55
N LYS A 2 19.30 28.27 18.49
CA LYS A 2 18.89 27.68 17.19
C LYS A 2 17.73 28.53 16.64
N GLN A 3 17.90 29.09 15.44
CA GLN A 3 16.79 29.72 14.73
C GLN A 3 15.72 28.65 14.46
N LYS A 4 14.49 28.93 14.88
CA LYS A 4 13.33 28.14 14.48
C LYS A 4 12.80 28.75 13.19
N HIS A 5 12.75 27.94 12.14
CA HIS A 5 12.13 28.32 10.88
C HIS A 5 10.65 27.98 10.96
N PHE A 6 9.79 28.98 10.75
CA PHE A 6 8.34 28.80 10.71
C PHE A 6 7.86 29.08 9.29
N VAL A 7 6.95 28.26 8.79
CA VAL A 7 6.27 28.45 7.50
C VAL A 7 4.78 28.57 7.80
N LEU A 8 4.14 29.58 7.23
CA LEU A 8 2.69 29.71 7.27
C LEU A 8 2.11 28.86 6.14
N VAL A 9 1.22 27.95 6.50
CA VAL A 9 0.45 27.10 5.57
C VAL A 9 -1.03 27.36 5.82
N ASP A 10 -1.87 27.09 4.82
CA ASP A 10 -3.31 27.14 5.02
C ASP A 10 -3.81 25.93 5.83
N GLN A 11 -5.08 25.97 6.26
CA GLN A 11 -5.66 24.93 7.09
C GLN A 11 -5.84 23.60 6.34
N ALA A 12 -6.09 23.62 5.03
CA ALA A 12 -6.31 22.43 4.24
C ALA A 12 -4.99 21.67 4.01
N GLU A 13 -3.92 22.40 3.71
CA GLU A 13 -2.56 21.86 3.60
C GLU A 13 -2.09 21.26 4.93
N LEU A 14 -2.33 21.96 6.05
CA LEU A 14 -1.99 21.43 7.37
C LEU A 14 -2.72 20.11 7.67
N GLU A 15 -3.98 19.99 7.28
CA GLU A 15 -4.74 18.75 7.48
C GLU A 15 -4.26 17.62 6.57
N ALA A 16 -3.94 17.91 5.30
CA ALA A 16 -3.33 16.92 4.40
C ALA A 16 -1.98 16.40 4.95
N LEU A 17 -1.14 17.28 5.48
CA LEU A 17 0.13 16.90 6.10
C LEU A 17 -0.07 16.04 7.36
N ARG A 18 -1.10 16.31 8.16
CA ARG A 18 -1.44 15.48 9.32
C ARG A 18 -1.89 14.09 8.90
N GLN A 19 -2.70 13.98 7.84
CA GLN A 19 -3.11 12.69 7.30
C GLN A 19 -1.92 11.90 6.75
N ASP A 20 -1.01 12.56 6.03
CA ASP A 20 0.20 11.92 5.55
C ASP A 20 1.11 11.46 6.69
N LYS A 21 1.20 12.23 7.77
CA LYS A 21 1.89 11.78 8.98
C LYS A 21 1.25 10.50 9.54
N VAL A 22 -0.09 10.45 9.65
CA VAL A 22 -0.80 9.25 10.14
C VAL A 22 -0.48 8.03 9.26
N ARG A 23 -0.41 8.20 7.94
CA ARG A 23 -0.04 7.12 7.00
C ARG A 23 1.39 6.63 7.21
N ILE A 24 2.34 7.54 7.40
CA ILE A 24 3.74 7.18 7.67
C ILE A 24 3.86 6.46 9.03
N ASP A 25 3.19 6.98 10.06
CA ASP A 25 3.17 6.37 11.39
C ASP A 25 2.54 4.96 11.36
N ALA A 26 1.55 4.73 10.48
CA ALA A 26 0.96 3.40 10.28
C ALA A 26 1.96 2.40 9.66
N LEU A 27 2.70 2.82 8.63
CA LEU A 27 3.77 1.99 8.04
C LEU A 27 4.84 1.63 9.09
N GLU A 28 5.29 2.60 9.87
CA GLU A 28 6.31 2.41 10.91
C GLU A 28 5.80 1.48 12.01
N SER A 29 4.64 1.77 12.59
CA SER A 29 4.08 0.99 13.71
C SER A 29 3.67 -0.43 13.31
N GLY A 30 3.21 -0.62 12.07
CA GLY A 30 2.88 -1.92 11.52
C GLY A 30 4.11 -2.70 11.03
N CYS A 31 5.28 -2.06 10.92
CA CYS A 31 6.45 -2.60 10.24
C CYS A 31 6.10 -3.09 8.83
N TRP A 32 5.30 -2.31 8.10
CA TRP A 32 4.81 -2.68 6.77
C TRP A 32 5.79 -2.28 5.67
N ASP A 33 5.94 -3.14 4.66
CA ASP A 33 6.72 -2.81 3.47
C ASP A 33 5.84 -2.17 2.40
N VAL A 34 6.44 -1.27 1.63
CA VAL A 34 5.85 -0.73 0.39
C VAL A 34 6.53 -1.39 -0.78
N ARG A 35 5.76 -2.11 -1.60
CA ARG A 35 6.25 -2.79 -2.81
C ARG A 35 5.67 -2.11 -4.04
N PHE A 36 6.55 -1.74 -4.97
CA PHE A 36 6.19 -1.22 -6.29
C PHE A 36 6.40 -2.31 -7.32
N ILE A 37 5.39 -2.54 -8.16
CA ILE A 37 5.38 -3.60 -9.17
C ILE A 37 5.14 -2.96 -10.52
N ASP A 38 6.07 -3.17 -11.45
CA ASP A 38 5.94 -2.70 -12.82
C ASP A 38 4.83 -3.51 -13.53
N CYS A 39 3.86 -2.80 -14.11
CA CYS A 39 2.80 -3.36 -14.92
C CYS A 39 3.00 -2.93 -16.38
N PRO A 40 3.72 -3.73 -17.19
CA PRO A 40 3.99 -3.38 -18.58
C PRO A 40 2.70 -3.36 -19.41
N THR A 41 2.52 -2.33 -20.23
CA THR A 41 1.38 -2.28 -21.16
C THR A 41 1.64 -3.17 -22.39
N PRO A 42 0.60 -3.73 -23.04
CA PRO A 42 0.80 -4.53 -24.24
C PRO A 42 1.41 -3.71 -25.38
N GLY A 43 2.71 -3.89 -25.65
CA GLY A 43 3.38 -3.40 -26.85
C GLY A 43 4.35 -2.22 -26.71
N GLY A 44 4.82 -1.81 -25.52
CA GLY A 44 5.82 -0.75 -25.45
C GLY A 44 6.41 -0.41 -24.07
N ASP A 45 7.39 0.51 -24.11
CA ASP A 45 8.28 1.02 -23.06
C ASP A 45 7.59 1.85 -21.95
N ASP A 46 6.27 2.09 -22.06
CA ASP A 46 5.46 2.79 -21.05
C ASP A 46 4.71 1.76 -20.18
N GLY A 47 4.90 1.85 -18.86
CA GLY A 47 4.26 0.98 -17.87
C GLY A 47 3.59 1.80 -16.77
N SER A 48 2.55 1.24 -16.15
CA SER A 48 2.01 1.76 -14.89
C SER A 48 2.67 1.04 -13.71
N ILE A 49 2.62 1.64 -12.53
CA ILE A 49 3.04 0.97 -11.29
C ILE A 49 1.85 0.54 -10.45
N ASN A 50 1.91 -0.70 -9.96
CA ASN A 50 1.04 -1.16 -8.89
C ASN A 50 1.77 -0.99 -7.56
N ILE A 51 1.02 -0.63 -6.53
CA ILE A 51 1.55 -0.41 -5.18
C ILE A 51 0.88 -1.40 -4.25
N GLU A 52 1.67 -2.13 -3.48
CA GLU A 52 1.19 -3.04 -2.44
C GLU A 52 1.79 -2.65 -1.07
N ILE A 53 0.97 -2.73 -0.03
CA ILE A 53 1.37 -2.61 1.37
C ILE A 53 1.41 -4.00 1.98
N ILE A 54 2.57 -4.44 2.45
CA ILE A 54 2.81 -5.81 2.91
C ILE A 54 2.97 -5.85 4.42
N GLY A 55 2.18 -6.70 5.08
CA GLY A 55 2.31 -7.03 6.49
C GLY A 55 3.09 -8.32 6.71
N HIS A 56 3.84 -8.37 7.81
CA HIS A 56 4.66 -9.52 8.21
C HIS A 56 4.04 -10.30 9.37
N TYR A 57 4.01 -11.62 9.25
CA TYR A 57 3.31 -12.53 10.15
C TYR A 57 4.16 -13.74 10.54
N MET A 58 3.96 -14.23 11.77
CA MET A 58 4.63 -15.43 12.29
C MET A 58 3.99 -16.76 11.85
N GLY A 59 2.88 -16.72 11.13
CA GLY A 59 2.20 -17.90 10.59
C GLY A 59 2.14 -17.81 9.08
N LYS A 60 2.17 -18.95 8.38
CA LYS A 60 2.12 -18.96 6.91
C LYS A 60 0.75 -18.46 6.37
N PRO A 61 0.75 -17.73 5.24
CA PRO A 61 1.90 -17.05 4.61
C PRO A 61 2.51 -15.97 5.50
N TRP A 62 3.85 -15.91 5.52
CA TRP A 62 4.64 -14.99 6.35
C TRP A 62 4.48 -13.53 5.93
N GLU A 63 4.12 -13.29 4.67
CA GLU A 63 3.80 -11.98 4.12
C GLU A 63 2.35 -11.99 3.62
N ARG A 64 1.63 -10.90 3.84
CA ARG A 64 0.27 -10.71 3.32
C ARG A 64 0.10 -9.30 2.81
N VAL A 65 -0.63 -9.14 1.70
CA VAL A 65 -1.00 -7.83 1.17
C VAL A 65 -2.15 -7.28 2.03
N LEU A 66 -1.93 -6.12 2.65
CA LEU A 66 -2.91 -5.43 3.48
C LEU A 66 -3.72 -4.41 2.67
N GLY A 67 -3.08 -3.79 1.67
CA GLY A 67 -3.70 -2.84 0.77
C GLY A 67 -2.97 -2.78 -0.57
N GLU A 68 -3.69 -2.43 -1.64
CA GLU A 68 -3.15 -2.38 -3.00
C GLU A 68 -3.78 -1.25 -3.80
N ASN A 69 -3.02 -0.65 -4.71
CA ASN A 69 -3.53 0.36 -5.62
C ASN A 69 -2.88 0.26 -7.01
N TYR A 70 -3.73 0.12 -8.04
CA TYR A 70 -3.35 -0.02 -9.45
C TYR A 70 -3.41 1.31 -10.22
N ASN A 71 -3.55 2.44 -9.51
CA ASN A 71 -3.60 3.79 -10.07
C ASN A 71 -2.46 4.65 -9.49
N GLU A 72 -1.34 4.03 -9.09
CA GLU A 72 -0.13 4.70 -8.62
C GLU A 72 -0.35 5.58 -7.37
N ASN A 73 -1.40 5.29 -6.59
CA ASN A 73 -1.76 6.08 -5.41
C ASN A 73 -1.37 5.37 -4.11
N LEU A 74 -0.16 5.68 -3.62
CA LEU A 74 0.36 5.15 -2.37
C LEU A 74 -0.53 5.45 -1.17
N ARG A 75 -1.07 6.68 -1.08
CA ARG A 75 -1.93 7.10 0.04
C ARG A 75 -3.17 6.21 0.12
N ALA A 76 -3.80 5.94 -1.01
CA ALA A 76 -4.96 5.05 -1.08
C ALA A 76 -4.63 3.61 -0.70
N ALA A 77 -3.46 3.09 -1.09
CA ALA A 77 -3.02 1.75 -0.69
C ALA A 77 -2.82 1.64 0.84
N ILE A 78 -2.23 2.67 1.46
CA ILE A 78 -2.06 2.72 2.93
C ILE A 78 -3.42 2.86 3.63
N ASP A 79 -4.30 3.72 3.11
CA ASP A 79 -5.64 3.91 3.68
C ASP A 79 -6.43 2.59 3.64
N GLN A 80 -6.31 1.81 2.56
CA GLN A 80 -6.88 0.46 2.49
C GLN A 80 -6.25 -0.48 3.52
N ALA A 81 -4.92 -0.48 3.65
CA ALA A 81 -4.20 -1.32 4.63
C ALA A 81 -4.64 -1.05 6.07
N CYS A 82 -4.90 0.21 6.42
CA CYS A 82 -5.43 0.59 7.73
C CYS A 82 -6.84 0.04 8.02
N THR A 83 -7.59 -0.36 6.99
CA THR A 83 -8.91 -1.00 7.12
C THR A 83 -8.86 -2.53 7.05
N ALA A 84 -7.70 -3.11 6.77
CA ALA A 84 -7.54 -4.56 6.69
C ALA A 84 -7.78 -5.22 8.04
N GLU A 85 -8.30 -6.45 8.00
CA GLU A 85 -8.37 -7.27 9.19
C GLU A 85 -6.95 -7.53 9.73
N ALA A 86 -6.82 -7.75 11.04
CA ALA A 86 -5.52 -8.01 11.65
C ALA A 86 -4.79 -9.22 11.04
N TYR A 87 -5.55 -10.17 10.48
CA TYR A 87 -5.03 -11.36 9.83
C TYR A 87 -5.79 -11.63 8.51
N PRO A 88 -5.49 -10.89 7.44
CA PRO A 88 -6.20 -11.05 6.18
C PRO A 88 -5.95 -12.45 5.60
N PRO A 89 -6.89 -13.04 4.85
CA PRO A 89 -6.72 -14.37 4.27
C PRO A 89 -5.51 -14.42 3.32
N GLU A 90 -5.02 -15.62 3.03
CA GLU A 90 -4.00 -15.79 2.00
C GLU A 90 -4.57 -15.30 0.66
N ARG A 91 -3.79 -14.45 -0.02
CA ARG A 91 -4.19 -13.85 -1.30
C ARG A 91 -4.26 -14.97 -2.35
N PRO A 92 -5.30 -15.04 -3.21
CA PRO A 92 -5.25 -15.90 -4.38
C PRO A 92 -4.08 -15.49 -5.29
N GLU A 93 -3.48 -16.41 -6.02
CA GLU A 93 -2.49 -16.04 -7.04
C GLU A 93 -3.18 -15.17 -8.10
N TYR A 94 -2.52 -14.13 -8.60
CA TYR A 94 -3.05 -13.26 -9.65
C TYR A 94 -2.14 -13.33 -10.87
N ASP A 95 -2.76 -13.28 -12.05
CA ASP A 95 -2.04 -13.28 -13.31
C ASP A 95 -1.34 -11.95 -13.52
N ARG A 96 -0.50 -11.87 -14.55
CA ARG A 96 0.19 -10.65 -14.95
C ARG A 96 -0.74 -9.46 -15.29
N TYR A 97 -2.06 -9.67 -15.32
CA TYR A 97 -3.09 -8.67 -15.57
C TYR A 97 -3.90 -8.32 -14.33
N GLY A 98 -3.48 -8.78 -13.14
CA GLY A 98 -4.18 -8.52 -11.88
C GLY A 98 -5.53 -9.24 -11.79
N LYS A 99 -5.73 -10.34 -12.53
CA LYS A 99 -6.91 -11.21 -12.38
C LYS A 99 -6.55 -12.43 -11.54
N PRO A 100 -7.40 -12.88 -10.61
CA PRO A 100 -7.09 -14.05 -9.80
C PRO A 100 -6.93 -15.28 -10.70
N GLU A 101 -5.73 -15.86 -10.70
CA GLU A 101 -5.47 -17.20 -11.21
C GLU A 101 -6.22 -18.16 -10.29
N ARG A 102 -7.30 -18.75 -10.79
CA ARG A 102 -8.16 -19.63 -9.99
C ARG A 102 -7.33 -20.72 -9.27
N SER A 103 -7.38 -20.74 -7.94
CA SER A 103 -7.50 -22.00 -7.19
C SER A 103 -8.04 -21.80 -5.77
N ALA A 104 -9.35 -21.71 -5.65
CA ALA A 104 -10.04 -22.30 -4.49
C ALA A 104 -11.25 -23.05 -5.04
N THR A 105 -10.99 -24.22 -5.63
CA THR A 105 -12.01 -25.26 -5.77
C THR A 105 -12.45 -25.59 -4.34
N CYS A 106 -13.65 -25.15 -3.97
CA CYS A 106 -14.36 -25.71 -2.84
C CYS A 106 -14.79 -27.12 -3.27
N GLN A 107 -14.16 -28.14 -2.68
CA GLN A 107 -14.79 -29.42 -2.39
C GLN A 107 -14.89 -29.54 -0.87
#